data_AF-K8GNT6-F1
#
_entry.id   AF-K8GNT6-F1
#
_cell.length_a   1.000
_cell.length_b   1.000
_cell.length_c   1.000
_cell.angle_alpha   90.00
_cell.angle_beta   90.00
_cell.angle_gamma   90.00
#
_symmetry.space_group_name_H-M   'P 1'
#
loop_
_entity.id
_entity.type
_entity.pdbx_description
1 polymer ?
#
loop_
_entity_poly.entity_id
_entity_poly.type
_entity_poly.pdbx_seq_one_letter_code
_entity_poly.pdbx_strand_id
1 'polypeptide(L)'
;MSELPINQAVDNGNGKQLQELTCIRGIGATKKQWLESLGISTIHALAQATVAELKEQLKEIGYAVSRSEVEGWVKQAQILTNYSSHETIVVETSLSEAEFSQELPKAIASDVAPLPMADWHTLTSFNIEVQTREIDGVKEQRTLIQQIESGTTESWAGIAEESLHQWMHERLTETLDQTAGTIAAAAEPITVDITAVRIVQSGLANHPVVADKSDPLVASTFIAEEPLTVELTVGIAAGAIANPANKSITYHAKGQARHLATGTIIDLGETRVTVQAQDAAKCTILLPPITLQKPGAYRLLAFASIENLASITGYFKVPMLQVQSNTPANYQIDDLPISCGI
;
A
#
# COMPACT_ATOMS: atom_id res chain seq x y z
N MET A 1 16.74 -19.94 58.85
CA MET A 1 17.38 -20.18 57.54
C MET A 1 16.36 -20.93 56.71
N SER A 2 15.62 -20.19 55.91
CA SER A 2 14.48 -20.68 55.14
C SER A 2 14.70 -20.27 53.69
N GLU A 3 15.00 -21.25 52.84
CA GLU A 3 15.14 -21.06 51.40
C GLU A 3 13.73 -21.03 50.78
N LEU A 4 13.46 -19.98 50.00
CA LEU A 4 12.27 -19.86 49.16
C LEU A 4 12.59 -20.43 47.77
N PRO A 5 11.64 -21.14 47.12
CA PRO A 5 11.87 -21.71 45.80
C PRO A 5 11.73 -20.65 44.70
N ILE A 6 12.64 -20.72 43.73
CA ILE A 6 12.64 -19.95 42.49
C ILE A 6 11.56 -20.54 41.58
N ASN A 7 10.50 -19.77 41.32
CA ASN A 7 9.48 -20.10 40.31
C ASN A 7 10.04 -19.79 38.92
N GLN A 8 10.18 -20.83 38.11
CA GLN A 8 10.55 -20.75 36.69
C GLN A 8 9.36 -20.21 35.89
N ALA A 9 9.60 -19.17 35.10
CA ALA A 9 8.65 -18.64 34.13
C ALA A 9 8.51 -19.61 32.96
N VAL A 10 7.28 -20.02 32.68
CA VAL A 10 6.91 -20.81 31.52
C VAL A 10 6.75 -19.85 30.33
N ASP A 11 7.66 -19.96 29.37
CA ASP A 11 7.62 -19.28 28.08
C ASP A 11 6.64 -20.04 27.16
N ASN A 12 5.40 -19.53 27.06
CA ASN A 12 4.40 -20.02 26.12
C ASN A 12 4.32 -19.05 24.94
N GLY A 13 5.17 -19.32 23.94
CA GLY A 13 5.08 -18.73 22.61
C GLY A 13 3.78 -19.14 21.93
N ASN A 14 2.78 -18.26 21.95
CA ASN A 14 1.70 -18.27 20.98
C ASN A 14 1.11 -16.86 20.80
N GLY A 15 1.63 -16.15 19.79
CA GLY A 15 0.84 -15.37 18.82
C GLY A 15 -0.13 -14.29 19.31
N LYS A 16 -0.08 -13.83 20.56
CA LYS A 16 -0.72 -12.55 20.91
C LYS A 16 0.16 -11.46 20.35
N GLN A 17 -0.17 -11.02 19.14
CA GLN A 17 0.10 -9.67 18.68
C GLN A 17 -0.37 -8.71 19.78
N LEU A 18 0.52 -8.42 20.72
CA LEU A 18 0.43 -7.23 21.56
C LEU A 18 0.44 -6.11 20.55
N GLN A 19 -0.75 -5.62 20.23
CA GLN A 19 -1.00 -4.53 19.30
C GLN A 19 -0.10 -3.37 19.73
N GLU A 20 1.05 -3.29 19.09
CA GLU A 20 2.13 -2.47 19.58
C GLU A 20 1.75 -1.01 19.28
N LEU A 21 1.88 -0.13 20.27
CA LEU A 21 1.56 1.29 20.11
C LEU A 21 2.37 1.96 18.98
N THR A 22 3.50 1.35 18.59
CA THR A 22 4.35 1.77 17.46
C THR A 22 3.65 1.69 16.10
N CYS A 23 2.54 0.95 15.97
CA CYS A 23 1.73 0.91 14.75
C CYS A 23 0.97 2.24 14.50
N ILE A 24 0.84 3.11 15.50
CA ILE A 24 0.17 4.41 15.38
C ILE A 24 1.17 5.46 14.92
N ARG A 25 0.86 6.13 13.81
CA ARG A 25 1.74 7.15 13.24
C ARG A 25 1.98 8.27 14.24
N GLY A 26 3.26 8.55 14.47
CA GLY A 26 3.73 9.57 15.41
C GLY A 26 4.06 9.03 16.79
N ILE A 27 3.79 7.75 17.11
CA ILE A 27 4.22 7.09 18.35
C ILE A 27 5.48 6.25 18.06
N GLY A 28 6.66 6.85 18.22
CA GLY A 28 7.93 6.12 18.24
C GLY A 28 8.23 5.49 19.61
N ALA A 29 9.38 4.83 19.73
CA ALA A 29 9.81 4.16 20.97
C ALA A 29 9.76 5.07 22.21
N THR A 30 10.20 6.33 22.09
CA THR A 30 10.17 7.30 23.19
C THR A 30 8.74 7.62 23.65
N LYS A 31 7.82 7.84 22.72
CA LYS A 31 6.41 8.16 23.04
C LYS A 31 5.65 6.94 23.56
N LYS A 32 6.00 5.76 23.07
CA LYS A 32 5.53 4.48 23.65
C LYS A 32 5.90 4.41 25.13
N GLN A 33 7.16 4.70 25.49
CA GLN A 33 7.59 4.73 26.90
C GLN A 33 6.83 5.77 27.73
N TRP A 34 6.52 6.95 27.17
CA TRP A 34 5.70 7.95 27.86
C TRP A 34 4.29 7.43 28.15
N LEU A 35 3.64 6.82 27.15
CA LEU A 35 2.31 6.23 27.30
C LEU A 35 2.31 5.07 28.30
N GLU A 36 3.34 4.22 28.26
CA GLU A 36 3.52 3.12 29.21
C GLU A 36 3.70 3.64 30.65
N SER A 37 4.38 4.78 30.84
CA SER A 37 4.52 5.41 32.16
C SER A 37 3.19 5.94 32.72
N LEU A 38 2.19 6.18 31.85
CA LEU A 38 0.81 6.51 32.22
C LEU A 38 -0.09 5.27 32.38
N GLY A 39 0.47 4.06 32.25
CA GLY A 39 -0.29 2.81 32.27
C GLY A 39 -1.00 2.48 30.95
N ILE A 40 -0.69 3.19 29.87
CA ILE A 40 -1.27 2.98 28.54
C ILE A 40 -0.28 2.17 27.70
N SER A 41 -0.39 0.84 27.74
CA SER A 41 0.50 -0.08 27.01
C SER A 41 -0.16 -0.78 25.81
N THR A 42 -1.44 -0.51 25.53
CA THR A 42 -2.20 -1.17 24.46
C THR A 42 -2.97 -0.17 23.61
N ILE A 43 -3.18 -0.49 22.33
CA ILE A 43 -4.01 0.33 21.42
C ILE A 43 -5.42 0.53 21.98
N HIS A 44 -6.00 -0.51 22.59
CA HIS A 44 -7.32 -0.40 23.23
C HIS A 44 -7.34 0.61 24.37
N ALA A 45 -6.34 0.60 25.28
CA ALA A 45 -6.26 1.57 26.36
C ALA A 45 -6.14 3.01 25.82
N LEU A 46 -5.34 3.19 24.76
CA LEU A 46 -5.19 4.50 24.11
C LEU A 46 -6.47 4.96 23.40
N ALA A 47 -7.24 4.05 22.81
CA ALA A 47 -8.50 4.36 22.12
C ALA A 47 -9.61 4.84 23.08
N GLN A 48 -9.56 4.40 24.34
CA GLN A 48 -10.50 4.76 25.40
C GLN A 48 -10.08 6.03 26.17
N ALA A 49 -8.82 6.45 26.06
CA ALA A 49 -8.34 7.65 26.74
C ALA A 49 -8.93 8.92 26.11
N THR A 50 -9.26 9.92 26.94
CA THR A 50 -9.68 11.23 26.41
C THR A 50 -8.47 12.10 26.08
N VAL A 51 -8.59 12.92 25.03
CA VAL A 51 -7.52 13.84 24.60
C VAL A 51 -7.12 14.83 25.70
N ALA A 52 -8.07 15.25 26.53
CA ALA A 52 -7.83 16.20 27.62
C ALA A 52 -7.01 15.57 28.75
N GLU A 53 -7.44 14.39 29.24
CA GLU A 53 -6.77 13.65 30.31
C GLU A 53 -5.35 13.26 29.89
N LEU A 54 -5.18 12.70 28.69
CA LEU A 54 -3.87 12.24 28.23
C LEU A 54 -2.87 13.39 28.10
N LYS A 55 -3.32 14.56 27.65
CA LYS A 55 -2.49 15.76 27.56
C LYS A 55 -2.10 16.31 28.93
N GLU A 56 -3.03 16.32 29.89
CA GLU A 56 -2.78 16.77 31.25
C GLU A 56 -1.80 15.84 31.97
N GLN A 57 -2.02 14.54 31.89
CA GLN A 57 -1.14 13.52 32.47
C GLN A 57 0.28 13.58 31.87
N LEU A 58 0.41 13.67 30.54
CA LEU A 58 1.73 13.83 29.89
C LEU A 58 2.45 15.09 30.38
N LYS A 59 1.71 16.19 30.59
CA LYS A 59 2.27 17.44 31.11
C LYS A 59 2.75 17.30 32.56
N GLU A 60 2.02 16.57 33.41
CA GLU A 60 2.40 16.33 34.81
C GLU A 60 3.72 15.56 34.94
N ILE A 61 3.97 14.61 34.04
CA ILE A 61 5.24 13.86 33.98
C ILE A 61 6.34 14.58 33.16
N GLY A 62 6.12 15.84 32.79
CA GLY A 62 7.13 16.71 32.17
C GLY A 62 7.23 16.62 30.65
N TYR A 63 6.29 15.93 29.97
CA TYR A 63 6.27 15.81 28.52
C TYR A 63 5.29 16.80 27.88
N ALA A 64 5.80 17.69 27.04
CA ALA A 64 4.98 18.64 26.28
C ALA A 64 4.58 18.03 24.92
N VAL A 65 3.29 17.72 24.76
CA VAL A 65 2.72 17.21 23.51
C VAL A 65 1.59 18.14 23.04
N SER A 66 1.50 18.36 21.73
CA SER A 66 0.44 19.21 21.17
C SER A 66 -0.93 18.51 21.25
N ARG A 67 -2.02 19.28 21.35
CA ARG A 67 -3.38 18.71 21.42
C ARG A 67 -3.72 17.93 20.15
N SER A 68 -3.35 18.46 18.99
CA SER A 68 -3.59 17.85 17.67
C SER A 68 -2.88 16.51 17.52
N GLU A 69 -1.70 16.37 18.11
CA GLU A 69 -0.92 15.13 18.07
C GLU A 69 -1.58 14.04 18.93
N VAL A 70 -1.98 14.37 20.17
CA VAL A 70 -2.74 13.46 21.03
C VAL A 70 -4.06 13.03 20.38
N GLU A 71 -4.79 13.97 19.76
CA GLU A 71 -6.01 13.68 19.02
C GLU A 71 -5.77 12.72 17.84
N GLY A 72 -4.65 12.91 17.12
CA GLY A 72 -4.21 12.01 16.06
C GLY A 72 -3.91 10.60 16.55
N TRP A 73 -3.33 10.45 17.74
CA TRP A 73 -3.05 9.15 18.35
C TRP A 73 -4.34 8.43 18.76
N VAL A 74 -5.22 9.11 19.50
CA VAL A 74 -6.50 8.55 19.97
C VAL A 74 -7.38 8.14 18.78
N LYS A 75 -7.49 8.98 17.75
CA LYS A 75 -8.29 8.68 16.55
C LYS A 75 -7.76 7.46 15.80
N GLN A 76 -6.45 7.34 15.61
CA GLN A 76 -5.84 6.16 14.98
C GLN A 76 -6.05 4.90 15.82
N ALA A 77 -5.91 4.99 17.14
CA ALA A 77 -6.17 3.88 18.04
C ALA A 77 -7.62 3.38 17.92
N GLN A 78 -8.60 4.29 17.90
CA GLN A 78 -10.02 3.96 17.73
C GLN A 78 -10.31 3.28 16.39
N ILE A 79 -9.67 3.75 15.30
CA ILE A 79 -9.79 3.12 13.99
C ILE A 79 -9.27 1.67 14.05
N LEU A 80 -8.07 1.46 14.62
CA LEU A 80 -7.45 0.14 14.74
C LEU A 80 -8.25 -0.82 15.63
N THR A 81 -8.85 -0.33 16.73
CA THR A 81 -9.74 -1.17 17.56
C THR A 81 -10.98 -1.61 16.81
N ASN A 82 -11.59 -0.73 16.02
CA ASN A 82 -12.79 -1.05 15.25
C ASN A 82 -12.52 -2.09 14.15
N TYR A 83 -11.36 -2.04 13.50
CA TYR A 83 -10.96 -3.05 12.53
C TYR A 83 -10.67 -4.40 13.17
N SER A 84 -10.01 -4.42 14.33
CA SER A 84 -9.71 -5.66 15.05
C SER A 84 -10.97 -6.37 15.56
N SER A 85 -12.05 -5.64 15.86
CA SER A 85 -13.33 -6.23 16.26
C SER A 85 -14.10 -6.89 15.11
N HIS A 86 -13.79 -6.56 13.85
CA HIS A 86 -14.51 -7.10 12.70
C HIS A 86 -13.94 -8.41 12.15
N GLU A 87 -12.78 -8.87 12.62
CA GLU A 87 -12.14 -10.11 12.14
C GLU A 87 -12.52 -11.35 12.96
N THR A 88 -13.41 -11.23 13.95
CA THR A 88 -13.95 -12.38 14.70
C THR A 88 -15.48 -12.39 14.63
N ILE A 89 -16.02 -12.56 13.42
CA ILE A 89 -17.36 -13.13 13.26
C ILE A 89 -17.16 -14.54 12.70
N VAL A 90 -16.81 -15.46 13.59
CA VAL A 90 -17.19 -16.86 13.39
C VAL A 90 -18.71 -16.86 13.49
N VAL A 91 -19.36 -17.10 12.36
CA VAL A 91 -20.80 -17.32 12.27
C VAL A 91 -21.09 -18.61 13.04
N GLU A 92 -21.34 -18.50 14.34
CA GLU A 92 -21.95 -19.56 15.14
C GLU A 92 -23.46 -19.51 14.89
N THR A 93 -23.87 -19.96 13.69
CA THR A 93 -25.28 -20.27 13.41
C THR A 93 -25.54 -21.70 13.86
N SER A 94 -26.02 -21.82 15.09
CA SER A 94 -26.68 -23.01 15.61
C SER A 94 -27.97 -23.30 14.83
N LEU A 95 -27.94 -24.21 13.85
CA LEU A 95 -29.14 -24.90 13.36
C LEU A 95 -28.82 -26.33 12.87
N SER A 96 -29.37 -27.29 13.62
CA SER A 96 -29.81 -28.66 13.28
C SER A 96 -28.91 -29.60 12.46
N GLU A 97 -28.46 -30.66 13.14
CA GLU A 97 -28.19 -31.98 12.58
C GLU A 97 -29.43 -32.52 11.83
N ALA A 98 -29.30 -32.78 10.53
CA ALA A 98 -29.92 -33.91 9.84
C ALA A 98 -29.33 -34.05 8.42
N GLU A 99 -28.61 -35.16 8.23
CA GLU A 99 -28.48 -35.92 6.98
C GLU A 99 -28.19 -35.17 5.67
N PHE A 100 -26.91 -34.99 5.34
CA PHE A 100 -26.48 -35.17 3.95
C PHE A 100 -25.00 -35.57 3.86
N SER A 101 -24.77 -36.88 3.75
CA SER A 101 -23.51 -37.45 3.28
C SER A 101 -23.42 -37.27 1.77
N GLN A 102 -22.52 -36.41 1.31
CA GLN A 102 -21.89 -36.58 0.00
C GLN A 102 -20.38 -36.38 0.13
N GLU A 103 -19.67 -37.45 -0.21
CA GLU A 103 -18.22 -37.57 -0.26
C GLU A 103 -17.64 -36.56 -1.26
N LEU A 104 -16.73 -35.70 -0.79
CA LEU A 104 -15.81 -34.96 -1.64
C LEU A 104 -14.44 -35.66 -1.66
N PRO A 105 -13.77 -35.74 -2.83
CA PRO A 105 -12.52 -36.46 -2.97
C PRO A 105 -11.38 -35.78 -2.20
N LYS A 106 -10.71 -36.61 -1.41
CA LYS A 106 -9.55 -36.32 -0.57
C LYS A 106 -8.27 -36.38 -1.40
N ALA A 107 -7.91 -35.30 -2.08
CA ALA A 107 -6.62 -35.08 -2.74
C ALA A 107 -6.55 -33.57 -3.08
N ILE A 108 -5.54 -32.76 -2.77
CA ILE A 108 -4.11 -32.96 -2.55
C ILE A 108 -3.72 -31.88 -1.52
N ALA A 109 -3.16 -32.25 -0.37
CA ALA A 109 -2.49 -31.31 0.50
C ALA A 109 -1.24 -30.81 -0.24
N SER A 110 -1.26 -29.57 -0.73
CA SER A 110 -0.06 -28.91 -1.22
C SER A 110 0.82 -28.56 -0.03
N ASP A 111 1.81 -29.42 0.21
CA ASP A 111 2.91 -29.25 1.15
C ASP A 111 3.95 -28.25 0.57
N VAL A 112 3.48 -27.09 0.13
CA VAL A 112 4.34 -25.98 -0.31
C VAL A 112 4.43 -25.04 0.87
N ALA A 113 5.53 -25.15 1.62
CA ALA A 113 5.91 -24.16 2.62
C ALA A 113 5.80 -22.76 1.96
N PRO A 114 5.05 -21.81 2.54
CA PRO A 114 5.00 -20.45 2.03
C PRO A 114 6.43 -19.93 1.94
N LEU A 115 6.91 -19.67 0.72
CA LEU A 115 8.19 -19.02 0.55
C LEU A 115 8.10 -17.67 1.25
N PRO A 116 9.11 -17.26 2.04
CA PRO A 116 9.13 -15.95 2.66
C PRO A 116 9.07 -14.92 1.55
N MET A 117 7.92 -14.25 1.40
CA MET A 117 7.86 -13.05 0.59
C MET A 117 8.88 -12.10 1.19
N ALA A 118 9.80 -11.58 0.36
CA ALA A 118 10.81 -10.65 0.83
C ALA A 118 10.10 -9.47 1.48
N ASP A 119 10.17 -9.41 2.81
CA ASP A 119 9.52 -8.36 3.58
C ASP A 119 10.09 -7.02 3.14
N TRP A 120 9.22 -6.11 2.74
CA TRP A 120 9.65 -4.75 2.42
C TRP A 120 10.20 -4.12 3.69
N HIS A 121 11.51 -3.85 3.71
CA HIS A 121 12.14 -3.14 4.80
C HIS A 121 12.18 -1.64 4.51
N THR A 122 11.80 -0.84 5.50
CA THR A 122 11.95 0.61 5.42
C THR A 122 13.43 0.95 5.56
N LEU A 123 14.00 1.60 4.54
CA LEU A 123 15.40 2.03 4.56
C LEU A 123 15.60 3.26 5.45
N THR A 124 14.74 4.26 5.29
CA THR A 124 14.73 5.48 6.10
C THR A 124 13.39 6.21 5.96
N SER A 125 13.09 7.07 6.93
CA SER A 125 11.85 7.83 7.04
C SER A 125 12.17 9.29 7.36
N PHE A 126 11.40 10.20 6.76
CA PHE A 126 11.56 11.63 6.96
C PHE A 126 10.27 12.25 7.49
N ASN A 127 10.40 13.16 8.46
CA ASN A 127 9.34 14.07 8.88
C ASN A 127 9.65 15.47 8.35
N ILE A 128 8.71 16.09 7.64
CA ILE A 128 8.88 17.41 7.03
C ILE A 128 7.79 18.32 7.57
N GLU A 129 8.19 19.41 8.20
CA GLU A 129 7.33 20.43 8.77
C GLU A 129 7.58 21.78 8.09
N VAL A 130 6.51 22.42 7.62
CA VAL A 130 6.55 23.81 7.16
C VAL A 130 5.83 24.67 8.20
N GLN A 131 6.57 25.55 8.85
CA GLN A 131 6.06 26.39 9.94
C GLN A 131 5.95 27.83 9.45
N THR A 132 4.86 28.52 9.83
CA THR A 132 4.66 29.94 9.56
C THR A 132 4.40 30.66 10.89
N ARG A 133 5.01 31.82 11.08
CA ARG A 133 4.71 32.73 12.20
C ARG A 133 4.60 34.17 11.69
N GLU A 134 3.94 35.03 12.45
CA GLU A 134 3.80 36.45 12.13
C GLU A 134 4.40 37.27 13.27
N ILE A 135 5.32 38.18 12.95
CA ILE A 135 5.99 39.09 13.89
C ILE A 135 5.88 40.50 13.30
N ASP A 136 5.25 41.42 14.04
CA ASP A 136 5.05 42.81 13.62
C ASP A 136 4.42 42.97 12.23
N GLY A 137 3.49 42.07 11.89
CA GLY A 137 2.80 42.06 10.59
C GLY A 137 3.62 41.44 9.45
N VAL A 138 4.84 41.00 9.70
CA VAL A 138 5.69 40.27 8.74
C VAL A 138 5.51 38.77 8.95
N LYS A 139 5.12 38.06 7.89
CA LYS A 139 5.06 36.60 7.90
C LYS A 139 6.44 36.02 7.64
N GLU A 140 6.92 35.23 8.59
CA GLU A 140 8.10 34.39 8.45
C GLU A 140 7.68 32.94 8.25
N GLN A 141 8.38 32.24 7.36
CA GLN A 141 8.21 30.82 7.14
C GLN A 141 9.54 30.10 7.39
N ARG A 142 9.47 28.83 7.76
CA ARG A 142 10.63 27.94 7.79
C ARG A 142 10.22 26.52 7.46
N THR A 143 11.16 25.78 6.88
CA THR A 143 11.08 24.33 6.66
C THR A 143 11.98 23.65 7.69
N LEU A 144 11.49 22.56 8.27
CA LEU A 144 12.24 21.70 9.19
C LEU A 144 12.07 20.26 8.70
N ILE A 145 13.18 19.57 8.45
CA ILE A 145 13.19 18.14 8.15
C ILE A 145 13.90 17.39 9.26
N GLN A 146 13.37 16.23 9.63
CA GLN A 146 13.99 15.30 10.55
C GLN A 146 14.05 13.92 9.91
N GLN A 147 15.23 13.32 9.85
CA GLN A 147 15.39 11.89 9.57
C GLN A 147 15.11 11.11 10.86
N ILE A 148 14.13 10.21 10.82
CA ILE A 148 13.61 9.56 12.03
C ILE A 148 14.65 8.61 12.63
N GLU A 149 15.36 7.86 11.79
CA GLU A 149 16.28 6.81 12.23
C GLU A 149 17.55 7.40 12.88
N SER A 150 18.11 8.46 12.29
CA SER A 150 19.32 9.11 12.82
C SER A 150 19.02 10.22 13.83
N GLY A 151 17.78 10.70 13.88
CA GLY A 151 17.38 11.89 14.65
C GLY A 151 17.93 13.20 14.08
N THR A 152 18.65 13.17 12.95
CA THR A 152 19.26 14.36 12.35
C THR A 152 18.17 15.31 11.88
N THR A 153 18.31 16.58 12.25
CA THR A 153 17.33 17.62 11.93
C THR A 153 18.03 18.77 11.20
N GLU A 154 17.42 19.24 10.12
CA GLU A 154 17.88 20.39 9.33
C GLU A 154 16.76 21.41 9.21
N SER A 155 17.10 22.71 9.14
CA SER A 155 16.09 23.76 9.03
C SER A 155 16.54 24.89 8.11
N TRP A 156 15.60 25.38 7.31
CA TRP A 156 15.81 26.47 6.35
C TRP A 156 14.77 27.57 6.54
N ALA A 157 15.17 28.82 6.25
CA ALA A 157 14.22 29.91 6.14
C ALA A 157 13.38 29.76 4.85
N GLY A 158 12.08 30.03 4.95
CA GLY A 158 11.13 29.87 3.84
C GLY A 158 10.76 28.41 3.55
N ILE A 159 10.23 28.20 2.35
CA ILE A 159 9.93 26.88 1.78
C ILE A 159 11.14 26.47 0.92
N ALA A 160 11.92 25.51 1.41
CA ALA A 160 13.22 25.18 0.83
C ALA A 160 13.17 23.91 -0.03
N GLU A 161 12.44 23.94 -1.15
CA GLU A 161 12.19 22.76 -2.00
C GLU A 161 13.49 22.09 -2.51
N GLU A 162 14.40 22.87 -3.10
CA GLU A 162 15.66 22.35 -3.65
C GLU A 162 16.59 21.79 -2.56
N SER A 163 16.78 22.54 -1.47
CA SER A 163 17.64 22.13 -0.36
C SER A 163 17.09 20.90 0.36
N LEU A 164 15.77 20.80 0.50
CA LEU A 164 15.08 19.65 1.08
C LEU A 164 15.34 18.37 0.26
N HIS A 165 15.18 18.45 -1.06
CA HIS A 165 15.40 17.31 -1.95
C HIS A 165 16.87 16.87 -1.94
N GLN A 166 17.80 17.82 -2.02
CA GLN A 166 19.23 17.52 -1.97
C GLN A 166 19.61 16.86 -0.64
N TRP A 167 19.14 17.42 0.48
CA TRP A 167 19.42 16.86 1.80
C TRP A 167 18.87 15.44 1.97
N MET A 168 17.63 15.18 1.52
CA MET A 168 17.05 13.83 1.53
C MET A 168 17.86 12.85 0.70
N HIS A 169 18.32 13.26 -0.49
CA HIS A 169 19.14 12.43 -1.36
C HIS A 169 20.50 12.10 -0.72
N GLU A 170 21.17 13.08 -0.12
CA GLU A 170 22.43 12.88 0.59
C GLU A 170 22.27 11.90 1.76
N ARG A 171 21.23 12.06 2.58
CA ARG A 171 20.94 11.13 3.69
C ARG A 171 20.61 9.71 3.19
N LEU A 172 19.85 9.58 2.11
CA LEU A 172 19.55 8.29 1.48
C LEU A 172 20.82 7.60 0.98
N THR A 173 21.70 8.33 0.31
CA THR A 173 22.98 7.80 -0.19
C THR A 173 23.87 7.33 0.96
N GLU A 174 23.99 8.14 2.01
CA GLU A 174 24.78 7.78 3.20
C GLU A 174 24.22 6.54 3.90
N THR A 175 22.90 6.42 4.02
CA THR A 175 22.25 5.25 4.61
C THR A 175 22.51 3.99 3.76
N LEU A 176 22.44 4.12 2.44
CA LEU A 176 22.76 3.03 1.51
C LEU A 176 24.21 2.57 1.66
N ASP A 177 25.17 3.49 1.69
CA ASP A 177 26.59 3.18 1.84
C ASP A 177 26.89 2.46 3.17
N GLN A 178 26.24 2.88 4.25
CA GLN A 178 26.36 2.24 5.56
C GLN A 178 25.80 0.81 5.55
N THR A 179 24.69 0.58 4.86
CA THR A 179 24.14 -0.77 4.69
C THR A 179 24.97 -1.65 3.76
N ALA A 180 25.59 -1.07 2.73
CA ALA A 180 26.40 -1.78 1.75
C ALA A 180 27.67 -2.40 2.37
N GLY A 181 28.24 -1.78 3.41
CA GLY A 181 29.43 -2.30 4.10
C GLY A 181 29.26 -3.65 4.79
N THR A 182 28.02 -4.13 4.97
CA THR A 182 27.73 -5.40 5.68
C THR A 182 27.24 -6.51 4.75
N ILE A 183 26.90 -6.21 3.49
CA ILE A 183 26.29 -7.18 2.58
C ILE A 183 27.37 -7.69 1.62
N ALA A 184 27.81 -8.93 1.83
CA ALA A 184 28.69 -9.66 0.91
C ALA A 184 28.14 -9.55 -0.52
N ALA A 185 29.00 -9.17 -1.47
CA ALA A 185 28.71 -8.87 -2.88
C ALA A 185 27.51 -9.65 -3.44
N ALA A 186 26.31 -9.09 -3.25
CA ALA A 186 25.08 -9.65 -3.76
C ALA A 186 25.04 -9.39 -5.27
N ALA A 187 24.55 -10.37 -6.04
CA ALA A 187 24.35 -10.19 -7.47
C ALA A 187 23.46 -8.95 -7.71
N GLU A 188 23.81 -8.14 -8.72
CA GLU A 188 23.01 -6.97 -9.07
C GLU A 188 21.55 -7.37 -9.33
N PRO A 189 20.58 -6.66 -8.73
CA PRO A 189 19.18 -7.02 -8.85
C PRO A 189 18.70 -6.86 -10.29
N ILE A 190 17.86 -7.82 -10.72
CA ILE A 190 17.32 -7.84 -12.07
C ILE A 190 16.27 -6.74 -12.22
N THR A 191 16.42 -5.85 -13.19
CA THR A 191 15.40 -4.85 -13.47
C THR A 191 14.29 -5.45 -14.32
N VAL A 192 13.06 -5.44 -13.78
CA VAL A 192 11.85 -5.79 -14.53
C VAL A 192 11.32 -4.52 -15.19
N ASP A 193 10.99 -4.61 -16.47
CA ASP A 193 10.43 -3.50 -17.21
C ASP A 193 9.06 -3.84 -17.80
N ILE A 194 8.08 -2.97 -17.60
CA ILE A 194 6.79 -3.06 -18.26
C ILE A 194 6.88 -2.18 -19.51
N THR A 195 6.93 -2.82 -20.67
CA THR A 195 7.14 -2.14 -21.96
C THR A 195 5.84 -1.64 -22.58
N ALA A 196 4.73 -2.32 -22.33
CA ALA A 196 3.41 -1.92 -22.82
C ALA A 196 2.29 -2.43 -21.89
N VAL A 197 1.18 -1.70 -21.89
CA VAL A 197 -0.08 -2.06 -21.24
C VAL A 197 -1.16 -2.03 -22.32
N ARG A 198 -1.77 -3.19 -22.58
CA ARG A 198 -2.87 -3.37 -23.52
C ARG A 198 -4.17 -3.55 -22.75
N ILE A 199 -5.17 -2.75 -23.05
CA ILE A 199 -6.48 -2.75 -22.39
C ILE A 199 -7.52 -3.19 -23.42
N VAL A 200 -8.31 -4.20 -23.05
CA VAL A 200 -9.35 -4.78 -23.90
C VAL A 200 -10.66 -4.74 -23.14
N GLN A 201 -11.73 -4.28 -23.79
CA GLN A 201 -13.08 -4.34 -23.26
C GLN A 201 -13.96 -5.07 -24.28
N SER A 202 -14.96 -5.83 -23.84
CA SER A 202 -15.77 -6.70 -24.72
C SER A 202 -16.37 -5.97 -25.92
N GLY A 203 -16.90 -4.74 -25.73
CA GLY A 203 -17.41 -3.91 -26.83
C GLY A 203 -16.33 -3.41 -27.81
N LEU A 204 -15.05 -3.45 -27.42
CA LEU A 204 -13.88 -2.99 -28.18
C LEU A 204 -12.92 -4.14 -28.53
N ALA A 205 -13.35 -5.40 -28.49
CA ALA A 205 -12.45 -6.55 -28.64
C ALA A 205 -11.61 -6.54 -29.94
N ASN A 206 -12.11 -5.91 -31.00
CA ASN A 206 -11.42 -5.78 -32.29
C ASN A 206 -10.38 -4.64 -32.33
N HIS A 207 -10.41 -3.73 -31.36
CA HIS A 207 -9.56 -2.54 -31.28
C HIS A 207 -8.99 -2.41 -29.86
N PRO A 208 -8.07 -3.31 -29.47
CA PRO A 208 -7.40 -3.17 -28.19
C PRO A 208 -6.63 -1.86 -28.12
N VAL A 209 -6.63 -1.25 -26.95
CA VAL A 209 -5.91 0.00 -26.75
C VAL A 209 -4.57 -0.31 -26.13
N VAL A 210 -3.49 0.15 -26.74
CA VAL A 210 -2.13 -0.10 -26.26
C VAL A 210 -1.53 1.23 -25.82
N ALA A 211 -1.02 1.26 -24.59
CA ALA A 211 -0.16 2.31 -24.09
C ALA A 211 1.24 1.74 -23.92
N ASP A 212 2.25 2.44 -24.42
CA ASP A 212 3.65 2.07 -24.23
C ASP A 212 4.47 3.26 -23.74
N LYS A 213 5.77 3.08 -23.54
CA LYS A 213 6.63 4.17 -23.01
C LYS A 213 6.77 5.35 -23.97
N SER A 214 6.58 5.14 -25.27
CA SER A 214 6.66 6.18 -26.29
C SER A 214 5.34 6.93 -26.47
N ASP A 215 4.21 6.24 -26.30
CA ASP A 215 2.88 6.82 -26.26
C ASP A 215 2.07 6.25 -25.08
N PRO A 216 2.17 6.87 -23.89
CA PRO A 216 1.48 6.38 -22.71
C PRO A 216 0.00 6.80 -22.68
N LEU A 217 -0.47 7.59 -23.65
CA LEU A 217 -1.82 8.14 -23.67
C LEU A 217 -2.78 7.18 -24.36
N VAL A 218 -3.94 6.98 -23.72
CA VAL A 218 -5.03 6.18 -24.27
C VAL A 218 -6.11 7.13 -24.76
N ALA A 219 -6.25 7.28 -26.08
CA ALA A 219 -7.26 8.14 -26.71
C ALA A 219 -8.65 7.48 -26.83
N SER A 220 -8.86 6.34 -26.17
CA SER A 220 -10.10 5.56 -26.26
C SER A 220 -11.00 5.77 -25.05
N THR A 221 -12.29 5.58 -25.28
CA THR A 221 -13.32 5.63 -24.25
C THR A 221 -13.78 4.22 -23.92
N PHE A 222 -13.84 3.89 -22.63
CA PHE A 222 -14.34 2.64 -22.12
C PHE A 222 -15.74 2.82 -21.53
N ILE A 223 -16.52 1.75 -21.47
CA ILE A 223 -17.87 1.74 -20.90
C ILE A 223 -17.81 1.27 -19.44
N ALA A 224 -18.48 1.98 -18.55
CA ALA A 224 -18.62 1.60 -17.16
C ALA A 224 -19.39 0.28 -17.04
N GLU A 225 -19.11 -0.51 -16.01
CA GLU A 225 -19.76 -1.81 -15.72
C GLU A 225 -19.48 -2.92 -16.76
N GLU A 226 -18.85 -2.61 -17.89
CA GLU A 226 -18.39 -3.63 -18.83
C GLU A 226 -17.03 -4.22 -18.40
N PRO A 227 -16.86 -5.56 -18.45
CA PRO A 227 -15.59 -6.19 -18.13
C PRO A 227 -14.46 -5.67 -19.02
N LEU A 228 -13.40 -5.21 -18.38
CA LEU A 228 -12.14 -4.87 -19.00
C LEU A 228 -11.07 -5.85 -18.56
N THR A 229 -10.16 -6.13 -19.47
CA THR A 229 -9.00 -6.98 -19.27
C THR A 229 -7.75 -6.17 -19.51
N VAL A 230 -6.75 -6.34 -18.66
CA VAL A 230 -5.46 -5.64 -18.76
C VAL A 230 -4.37 -6.68 -19.04
N GLU A 231 -3.66 -6.47 -20.14
CA GLU A 231 -2.51 -7.25 -20.56
C GLU A 231 -1.24 -6.42 -20.37
N LEU A 232 -0.27 -6.98 -19.66
CA LEU A 232 1.02 -6.35 -19.40
C LEU A 232 2.09 -7.06 -20.23
N THR A 233 2.83 -6.31 -21.05
CA THR A 233 4.02 -6.83 -21.72
C THR A 233 5.24 -6.49 -20.87
N VAL A 234 5.77 -7.50 -20.20
CA VAL A 234 6.91 -7.38 -19.28
C VAL A 234 8.16 -7.93 -19.94
N GLY A 235 9.31 -7.32 -19.68
CA GLY A 235 10.61 -7.81 -20.09
C GLY A 235 11.65 -7.64 -18.99
N ILE A 236 12.77 -8.31 -19.17
CA ILE A 236 13.97 -8.16 -18.32
C ILE A 236 15.07 -7.53 -19.18
N ALA A 237 15.87 -6.63 -18.59
CA ALA A 237 17.01 -6.04 -19.28
C ALA A 237 17.98 -7.13 -19.80
N ALA A 238 18.42 -6.99 -21.06
CA ALA A 238 19.31 -7.96 -21.70
C ALA A 238 20.60 -8.13 -20.89
N GLY A 239 20.98 -9.39 -20.61
CA GLY A 239 22.19 -9.74 -19.85
C GLY A 239 21.96 -10.09 -18.38
N ALA A 240 20.79 -9.81 -17.81
CA ALA A 240 20.49 -10.11 -16.40
C ALA A 240 20.26 -11.61 -16.10
N ILE A 241 20.03 -12.43 -17.13
CA ILE A 241 19.80 -13.88 -17.01
C ILE A 241 21.07 -14.65 -17.40
N ALA A 242 22.21 -14.32 -16.77
CA ALA A 242 23.48 -14.96 -17.10
C ALA A 242 23.64 -16.37 -16.51
N ASN A 243 22.76 -16.79 -15.58
CA ASN A 243 22.87 -18.09 -14.93
C ASN A 243 21.84 -19.11 -15.44
N PRO A 244 22.26 -20.13 -16.22
CA PRO A 244 21.37 -21.17 -16.77
C PRO A 244 20.80 -22.12 -15.71
N ALA A 245 21.17 -21.99 -14.43
CA ALA A 245 20.64 -22.83 -13.35
C ALA A 245 19.14 -22.61 -13.07
N ASN A 246 18.62 -21.41 -13.34
CA ASN A 246 17.20 -21.13 -13.18
C ASN A 246 16.44 -21.62 -14.41
N LYS A 247 15.75 -22.76 -14.25
CA LYS A 247 14.94 -23.34 -15.33
C LYS A 247 13.69 -22.50 -15.63
N SER A 248 13.15 -21.80 -14.63
CA SER A 248 11.95 -20.99 -14.77
C SER A 248 12.00 -19.70 -13.95
N ILE A 249 11.30 -18.69 -14.45
CA ILE A 249 11.12 -17.38 -13.81
C ILE A 249 9.63 -17.19 -13.56
N THR A 250 9.25 -16.85 -12.33
CA THR A 250 7.87 -16.53 -11.98
C THR A 250 7.72 -15.02 -11.89
N TYR A 251 7.00 -14.46 -12.86
CA TYR A 251 6.55 -13.08 -12.80
C TYR A 251 5.34 -12.96 -11.91
N HIS A 252 5.29 -11.91 -11.10
CA HIS A 252 4.13 -11.48 -10.35
C HIS A 252 3.75 -10.08 -10.81
N ALA A 253 2.51 -9.89 -11.25
CA ALA A 253 2.03 -8.60 -11.71
C ALA A 253 0.74 -8.19 -11.00
N LYS A 254 0.58 -6.89 -10.78
CA LYS A 254 -0.57 -6.28 -10.11
C LYS A 254 -0.99 -5.00 -10.83
N GLY A 255 -2.30 -4.76 -10.92
CA GLY A 255 -2.87 -3.54 -11.49
C GLY A 255 -3.71 -2.75 -10.49
N GLN A 256 -3.75 -1.43 -10.63
CA GLN A 256 -4.64 -0.54 -9.88
C GLN A 256 -5.20 0.55 -10.80
N ALA A 257 -6.45 0.96 -10.59
CA ALA A 257 -7.04 2.13 -11.22
C ALA A 257 -7.46 3.17 -10.18
N ARG A 258 -6.97 4.40 -10.30
CA ARG A 258 -7.35 5.52 -9.43
C ARG A 258 -8.32 6.44 -10.14
N HIS A 259 -9.53 6.60 -9.61
CA HIS A 259 -10.48 7.59 -10.08
C HIS A 259 -9.93 9.00 -9.79
N LEU A 260 -9.74 9.82 -10.81
CA LEU A 260 -9.02 11.10 -10.67
C LEU A 260 -9.82 12.16 -9.90
N ALA A 261 -11.14 12.19 -10.04
CA ALA A 261 -11.98 13.13 -9.30
C ALA A 261 -12.16 12.79 -7.82
N THR A 262 -12.41 11.51 -7.48
CA THR A 262 -12.70 11.09 -6.09
C THR A 262 -11.47 10.60 -5.33
N GLY A 263 -10.37 10.30 -6.03
CA GLY A 263 -9.17 9.70 -5.46
C GLY A 263 -9.30 8.21 -5.11
N THR A 264 -10.49 7.60 -5.29
CA THR A 264 -10.75 6.19 -5.00
C THR A 264 -9.82 5.28 -5.82
N ILE A 265 -9.22 4.28 -5.18
CA ILE A 265 -8.37 3.27 -5.82
C ILE A 265 -9.17 1.97 -5.93
N ILE A 266 -9.15 1.37 -7.12
CA ILE A 266 -9.76 0.09 -7.45
C ILE A 266 -8.61 -0.88 -7.76
N ASP A 267 -8.60 -2.03 -7.10
CA ASP A 267 -7.65 -3.10 -7.42
C ASP A 267 -8.09 -3.79 -8.71
N LEU A 268 -7.18 -3.92 -9.68
CA LEU A 268 -7.43 -4.61 -10.95
C LEU A 268 -7.03 -6.09 -10.88
N GLY A 269 -6.59 -6.56 -9.71
CA GLY A 269 -6.18 -7.92 -9.47
C GLY A 269 -4.67 -8.12 -9.62
N GLU A 270 -4.26 -9.35 -9.28
CA GLU A 270 -2.89 -9.82 -9.38
C GLU A 270 -2.84 -11.14 -10.18
N THR A 271 -1.71 -11.42 -10.82
CA THR A 271 -1.49 -12.66 -11.57
C THR A 271 -0.04 -13.08 -11.48
N ARG A 272 0.18 -14.39 -11.37
CA ARG A 272 1.50 -15.02 -11.42
C ARG A 272 1.64 -15.83 -12.71
N VAL A 273 2.74 -15.64 -13.43
CA VAL A 273 3.04 -16.38 -14.66
C VAL A 273 4.45 -16.94 -14.57
N THR A 274 4.57 -18.27 -14.60
CA THR A 274 5.85 -18.96 -14.68
C THR A 274 6.21 -19.21 -16.13
N VAL A 275 7.34 -18.67 -16.58
CA VAL A 275 7.89 -18.91 -17.92
C VAL A 275 9.23 -19.62 -17.83
N GLN A 276 9.61 -20.34 -18.89
CA GLN A 276 10.97 -20.87 -19.01
C GLN A 276 11.96 -19.71 -19.14
N ALA A 277 13.16 -19.84 -18.56
CA ALA A 277 14.13 -18.74 -18.54
C ALA A 277 14.53 -18.25 -19.95
N GLN A 278 14.49 -19.13 -20.96
CA GLN A 278 14.74 -18.80 -22.36
C GLN A 278 13.70 -17.83 -22.96
N ASP A 279 12.46 -17.87 -22.44
CA ASP A 279 11.33 -17.04 -22.90
C ASP A 279 11.12 -15.83 -21.98
N ALA A 280 11.89 -15.73 -20.89
CA ALA A 280 11.73 -14.69 -19.89
C ALA A 280 12.16 -13.30 -20.36
N ALA A 281 12.86 -13.17 -21.49
CA ALA A 281 13.22 -11.86 -22.02
C ALA A 281 11.99 -10.97 -22.29
N LYS A 282 10.86 -11.58 -22.66
CA LYS A 282 9.59 -10.90 -22.89
C LYS A 282 8.41 -11.83 -22.62
N CYS A 283 7.54 -11.46 -21.70
CA CYS A 283 6.34 -12.21 -21.33
C CYS A 283 5.10 -11.30 -21.36
N THR A 284 3.96 -11.85 -21.77
CA THR A 284 2.66 -11.19 -21.64
C THR A 284 1.90 -11.77 -20.45
N ILE A 285 1.48 -10.91 -19.52
CA ILE A 285 0.74 -11.28 -18.31
C ILE A 285 -0.66 -10.71 -18.41
N LEU A 286 -1.67 -11.57 -18.26
CA LEU A 286 -3.08 -11.21 -18.30
C LEU A 286 -3.60 -11.04 -16.86
N LEU A 287 -4.02 -9.83 -16.49
CA LEU A 287 -4.69 -9.61 -15.21
C LEU A 287 -6.15 -10.13 -15.26
N PRO A 288 -6.76 -10.47 -14.11
CA PRO A 288 -8.14 -10.91 -14.06
C PRO A 288 -9.09 -9.86 -14.64
N PRO A 289 -10.18 -10.26 -15.33
CA PRO A 289 -11.18 -9.32 -15.80
C PRO A 289 -11.80 -8.54 -14.63
N ILE A 290 -11.97 -7.23 -14.80
CA ILE A 290 -12.51 -6.32 -13.78
C ILE A 290 -13.49 -5.34 -14.41
N THR A 291 -14.37 -4.73 -13.61
CA THR A 291 -15.33 -3.72 -14.06
C THR A 291 -15.07 -2.40 -13.35
N LEU A 292 -15.05 -1.29 -14.09
CA LEU A 292 -15.03 0.04 -13.51
C LEU A 292 -16.47 0.52 -13.34
N GLN A 293 -16.93 0.55 -12.09
CA GLN A 293 -18.34 0.77 -11.75
C GLN A 293 -18.82 2.21 -11.95
N LYS A 294 -17.90 3.18 -12.01
CA LYS A 294 -18.25 4.61 -12.10
C LYS A 294 -17.72 5.20 -13.40
N PRO A 295 -18.51 6.04 -14.09
CA PRO A 295 -17.98 6.84 -15.18
C PRO A 295 -17.02 7.90 -14.62
N GLY A 296 -16.00 8.27 -15.41
CA GLY A 296 -15.03 9.28 -15.03
C GLY A 296 -13.67 9.07 -15.69
N ALA A 297 -12.72 9.92 -15.30
CA ALA A 297 -11.32 9.78 -15.69
C ALA A 297 -10.56 8.97 -14.64
N TYR A 298 -9.84 7.94 -15.09
CA TYR A 298 -9.03 7.06 -14.26
C TYR A 298 -7.55 7.16 -14.62
N ARG A 299 -6.67 6.88 -13.67
CA ARG A 299 -5.25 6.63 -13.90
C ARG A 299 -4.96 5.18 -13.58
N LEU A 300 -4.39 4.44 -14.53
CA LEU A 300 -4.01 3.05 -14.30
C LEU A 300 -2.53 2.96 -13.94
N LEU A 301 -2.24 2.16 -12.92
CA LEU A 301 -0.92 1.82 -12.44
C LEU A 301 -0.74 0.31 -12.60
N ALA A 302 0.36 -0.12 -13.19
CA ALA A 302 0.75 -1.52 -13.30
C ALA A 302 2.12 -1.72 -12.66
N PHE A 303 2.26 -2.85 -11.97
CA PHE A 303 3.47 -3.27 -11.28
C PHE A 303 3.82 -4.70 -11.71
N ALA A 304 5.10 -4.99 -11.86
CA ALA A 304 5.59 -6.33 -12.17
C ALA A 304 6.91 -6.62 -11.45
N SER A 305 7.03 -7.77 -10.80
CA SER A 305 8.24 -8.23 -10.12
C SER A 305 8.52 -9.70 -10.45
N ILE A 306 9.70 -10.19 -10.05
CA ILE A 306 10.06 -11.61 -10.13
C ILE A 306 10.14 -12.15 -8.70
N GLU A 307 9.43 -13.24 -8.40
CA GLU A 307 9.34 -13.77 -7.02
C GLU A 307 10.57 -14.57 -6.60
N ASN A 308 11.22 -15.25 -7.54
CA ASN A 308 12.34 -16.16 -7.24
C ASN A 308 13.73 -15.55 -7.46
N LEU A 309 13.80 -14.24 -7.73
CA LEU A 309 15.05 -13.51 -7.98
C LEU A 309 14.98 -12.13 -7.34
N ALA A 310 16.10 -11.66 -6.81
CA ALA A 310 16.24 -10.27 -6.39
C ALA A 310 15.99 -9.38 -7.62
N SER A 311 14.87 -8.67 -7.62
CA SER A 311 14.43 -7.88 -8.75
C SER A 311 13.93 -6.51 -8.32
N ILE A 312 14.18 -5.51 -9.17
CA ILE A 312 13.58 -4.19 -9.06
C ILE A 312 12.21 -4.29 -9.72
N THR A 313 11.16 -3.94 -8.97
CA THR A 313 9.78 -3.96 -9.48
C THR A 313 9.63 -2.95 -10.61
N GLY A 314 9.19 -3.43 -11.77
CA GLY A 314 8.81 -2.62 -12.91
C GLY A 314 7.50 -1.89 -12.65
N TYR A 315 7.40 -0.67 -13.19
CA TYR A 315 6.25 0.21 -13.01
C TYR A 315 5.85 0.84 -14.33
N PHE A 316 4.54 0.89 -14.60
CA PHE A 316 3.97 1.58 -15.75
C PHE A 316 2.73 2.37 -15.34
N LYS A 317 2.58 3.55 -15.92
CA LYS A 317 1.47 4.47 -15.63
C LYS A 317 0.79 4.89 -16.93
N VAL A 318 -0.49 4.57 -17.06
CA VAL A 318 -1.38 5.18 -18.06
C VAL A 318 -1.99 6.44 -17.44
N PRO A 319 -1.64 7.64 -17.90
CA PRO A 319 -1.98 8.88 -17.21
C PRO A 319 -3.50 9.12 -17.08
N MET A 320 -4.25 8.70 -18.10
CA MET A 320 -5.68 8.94 -18.22
C MET A 320 -6.36 7.83 -19.04
N LEU A 321 -7.46 7.32 -18.49
CA LEU A 321 -8.43 6.41 -19.12
C LEU A 321 -9.81 7.04 -18.95
N GLN A 322 -10.52 7.26 -20.05
CA GLN A 322 -11.87 7.82 -20.00
C GLN A 322 -12.89 6.70 -19.92
N VAL A 323 -13.74 6.71 -18.89
CA VAL A 323 -14.84 5.75 -18.71
C VAL A 323 -16.17 6.50 -18.79
N GLN A 324 -17.10 6.03 -19.62
CA GLN A 324 -18.43 6.61 -19.82
C GLN A 324 -19.52 5.70 -19.26
N SER A 325 -20.67 6.27 -18.91
CA SER A 325 -21.83 5.48 -18.46
C SER A 325 -22.37 4.62 -19.59
N ASN A 326 -22.80 3.40 -19.29
CA ASN A 326 -23.50 2.52 -20.24
C ASN A 326 -24.96 2.95 -20.50
N THR A 327 -25.36 4.16 -20.10
CA THR A 327 -26.73 4.62 -20.31
C THR A 327 -26.92 4.92 -21.80
N PRO A 328 -27.78 4.17 -22.52
CA PRO A 328 -28.06 4.49 -23.90
C PRO A 328 -28.64 5.91 -23.95
N ALA A 329 -28.18 6.73 -24.90
CA ALA A 329 -28.62 8.12 -25.07
C ALA A 329 -30.12 8.26 -25.44
N ASN A 330 -30.92 7.21 -25.29
CA ASN A 330 -32.30 7.07 -25.73
C ASN A 330 -33.34 7.56 -24.71
N TYR A 331 -33.02 8.61 -23.96
CA TYR A 331 -34.05 9.50 -23.43
C TYR A 331 -34.19 10.69 -24.37
N GLN A 332 -34.60 10.39 -25.61
CA GLN A 332 -35.30 11.37 -26.41
C GLN A 332 -36.65 11.58 -25.71
N ILE A 333 -36.80 12.73 -25.07
CA ILE A 333 -38.06 13.19 -24.49
C ILE A 333 -38.99 13.46 -25.67
N ASP A 334 -39.52 12.41 -26.27
CA ASP A 334 -40.63 12.54 -27.23
C ASP A 334 -41.90 12.80 -26.41
N ASP A 335 -42.45 13.98 -26.61
CA ASP A 335 -43.84 14.39 -26.40
C ASP A 335 -44.41 14.26 -24.98
N LEU A 336 -44.10 15.24 -24.13
CA LEU A 336 -45.12 15.75 -23.23
C LEU A 336 -46.15 16.53 -24.07
N PRO A 337 -47.42 16.10 -24.17
CA PRO A 337 -48.44 16.87 -24.87
C PRO A 337 -48.62 18.21 -24.16
N ILE A 338 -48.32 19.30 -24.87
CA ILE A 338 -48.71 20.65 -24.48
C ILE A 338 -50.23 20.70 -24.52
N SER A 339 -50.87 20.46 -23.38
CA SER A 339 -52.30 20.70 -23.21
C SER A 339 -52.50 22.22 -23.13
N CYS A 340 -52.76 22.85 -24.28
CA CYS A 340 -53.34 24.19 -24.33
C CYS A 340 -54.77 24.11 -23.82
N GLY A 341 -55.00 24.54 -22.57
CA GLY A 341 -56.33 24.88 -22.09
C GLY A 341 -56.81 26.18 -22.74
N ILE A 342 -57.96 26.11 -23.41
CA ILE A 342 -58.78 27.25 -23.85
C ILE A 342 -59.82 27.54 -22.77
#